data_AF-G5SF28-F1
#
_entry.id   AF-G5SF28-F1
#
_cell.length_a   1.000
_cell.length_b   1.000
_cell.length_c   1.000
_cell.angle_alpha   90.00
_cell.angle_beta   90.00
_cell.angle_gamma   90.00
#
_symmetry.space_group_name_H-M   'P 1'
#
loop_
_entity.id
_entity.type
_entity.pdbx_description
1 polymer ?
#
loop_
_entity_poly.entity_id
_entity_poly.type
_entity_poly.pdbx_seq_one_letter_code
_entity_poly.pdbx_strand_id
1 'polypeptide(L)' 'MNIVVLISGNGSNLQAIIDACEAKKIKGTLRAVFSNKADAF' A
#
# COMPACT_ATOMS: atom_id res chain seq x y z
N MET A 1 -0.44 11.93 7.74
CA MET A 1 -1.19 11.72 6.48
C MET A 1 -1.67 10.30 6.44
N ASN A 2 -2.96 10.06 6.17
CA ASN A 2 -3.50 8.71 6.04
C ASN A 2 -3.48 8.32 4.56
N ILE A 3 -2.95 7.14 4.27
CA ILE A 3 -2.82 6.63 2.91
C ILE A 3 -3.73 5.42 2.76
N VAL A 4 -4.51 5.39 1.68
CA VAL A 4 -5.34 4.25 1.28
C VAL A 4 -4.95 3.87 -0.14
N VAL A 5 -4.70 2.58 -0.38
CA VAL A 5 -4.23 2.08 -1.66
C VAL A 5 -5.28 1.15 -2.26
N LEU A 6 -5.50 1.26 -3.58
CA LEU A 6 -6.34 0.34 -4.34
C LEU A 6 -5.45 -0.51 -5.25
N ILE A 7 -5.58 -1.84 -5.19
CA ILE A 7 -4.83 -2.79 -6.00
C ILE A 7 -5.74 -3.72 -6.80
N SER A 8 -5.17 -4.39 -7.79
CA SER A 8 -5.87 -5.37 -8.64
C SER A 8 -4.94 -6.50 -9.13
N GLY A 9 -3.82 -6.71 -8.45
CA GLY A 9 -2.74 -7.62 -8.86
C GLY A 9 -1.69 -7.83 -7.76
N ASN A 10 -0.46 -8.17 -8.14
CA ASN A 10 0.62 -8.72 -7.29
C ASN A 10 1.26 -7.74 -6.26
N GLY A 11 0.64 -6.57 -6.02
CA GLY A 11 1.01 -5.64 -4.94
C GLY A 11 2.47 -5.17 -4.78
N SER A 12 3.35 -5.37 -5.76
CA SER A 12 4.75 -4.91 -5.66
C SER A 12 4.87 -3.40 -5.38
N ASN A 13 3.98 -2.59 -5.95
CA ASN A 13 3.90 -1.15 -5.66
C ASN A 13 3.35 -0.85 -4.26
N LEU A 14 2.43 -1.70 -3.75
CA LEU A 14 1.94 -1.60 -2.38
C LEU A 14 3.11 -1.86 -1.41
N GLN A 15 3.90 -2.90 -1.65
CA GLN A 15 5.10 -3.19 -0.86
C GLN A 15 6.07 -2.01 -0.87
N ALA A 16 6.35 -1.42 -2.05
CA ALA A 16 7.20 -0.24 -2.14
C ALA A 16 6.67 0.97 -1.34
N ILE A 17 5.35 1.15 -1.26
CA ILE A 17 4.73 2.21 -0.46
C ILE A 17 4.85 1.91 1.04
N ILE A 18 4.65 0.65 1.44
CA ILE A 18 4.86 0.19 2.82
C ILE A 18 6.30 0.49 3.24
N ASP A 19 7.28 0.05 2.46
CA ASP A 19 8.70 0.24 2.70
C ASP A 19 9.06 1.74 2.80
N ALA A 20 8.46 2.58 1.95
CA ALA A 20 8.67 4.02 1.97
C ALA A 20 8.05 4.71 3.21
N CYS A 21 6.92 4.20 3.71
CA CYS A 21 6.33 4.67 4.96
C CYS A 21 7.18 4.26 6.17
N GLU A 22 7.65 3.01 6.20
CA GLU A 22 8.53 2.48 7.26
C GLU A 22 9.89 3.19 7.29
N ALA A 23 10.48 3.42 6.12
CA ALA A 23 11.72 4.19 5.96
C ALA A 23 11.54 5.70 6.23
N LYS A 24 10.33 6.15 6.62
CA LYS A 24 9.96 7.55 6.85
C LYS A 24 10.23 8.47 5.66
N LYS A 25 10.39 7.92 4.45
CA LYS A 25 10.48 8.66 3.19
C LYS A 25 9.13 9.31 2.88
N ILE A 26 8.05 8.61 3.20
CA ILE A 26 6.70 9.13 3.19
C ILE A 26 6.27 9.35 4.64
N LYS A 27 6.00 10.60 5.02
CA LYS A 27 5.46 10.95 6.36
C LYS A 27 3.96 10.66 6.44
N GLY A 28 3.61 9.39 6.26
CA GLY A 28 2.24 8.91 6.25
C GLY A 28 2.16 7.48 6.78
N THR A 29 0.94 7.05 7.05
CA THR A 29 0.64 5.69 7.51
C THR A 29 -0.34 5.09 6.53
N LEU A 30 0.01 3.94 5.96
CA LEU A 30 -0.93 3.13 5.19
C LEU A 30 -1.99 2.58 6.16
N ARG A 31 -3.25 2.96 5.96
CA ARG A 31 -4.36 2.61 6.85
C ARG A 31 -5.25 1.52 6.30
N ALA A 32 -5.36 1.43 4.99
CA ALA A 32 -6.21 0.44 4.33
C ALA A 32 -5.70 0.15 2.92
N VAL A 33 -5.98 -1.08 2.47
CA VAL A 33 -5.79 -1.52 1.10
C VAL A 33 -7.11 -2.11 0.64
N PHE A 34 -7.58 -1.69 -0.54
CA PHE A 34 -8.76 -2.27 -1.18
C PHE A 34 -8.32 -2.99 -2.45
N SER A 35 -8.88 -4.17 -2.69
CA SER A 35 -8.65 -4.89 -3.93
C SER A 35 -9.97 -5.25 -4.60
N ASN A 36 -9.99 -5.19 -5.92
CA ASN A 36 -11.09 -5.73 -6.71
C ASN A 36 -10.92 -7.24 -7.04
N LYS A 37 -9.81 -7.85 -6.61
CA LYS A 37 -9.57 -9.29 -6.70
C LYS A 37 -9.18 -9.87 -5.34
N ALA A 38 -9.78 -11.00 -4.97
CA ALA A 38 -9.54 -11.65 -3.69
C ALA A 38 -8.12 -12.25 -3.56
N ASP A 39 -7.44 -12.49 -4.69
CA ASP A 39 -6.09 -13.08 -4.79
C ASP A 39 -4.99 -12.03 -4.94
N ALA A 40 -5.32 -10.73 -4.88
CA ALA A 40 -4.32 -9.67 -4.90
C ALA A 40 -3.59 -9.61 -3.54
N PHE A 41 -2.27 -9.47 -3.59
CA PHE A 41 -1.38 -9.47 -2.43
C PHE A 41 -0.40 -8.32 -2.57
#